data_AF-A0A1B0DIL2-F1
#
_entry.id   AF-A0A1B0DIL2-F1
#
_cell.length_a   1.000
_cell.length_b   1.000
_cell.length_c   1.000
_cell.angle_alpha   90.00
_cell.angle_beta   90.00
_cell.angle_gamma   90.00
#
_symmetry.space_group_name_H-M   'P 1'
#
loop_
_entity.id
_entity.type
_entity.pdbx_description
1 polymer ?
#
loop_
_entity_poly.entity_id
_entity_poly.type
_entity_poly.pdbx_seq_one_letter_code
_entity_poly.pdbx_strand_id
1 'polypeptide(L)' 'MDNPDLVKVEERIDTKWYTTLSQFIADMTKIFDNCRYYNPKESPFYKCAESLEAFFVQKIKYFRENLVDK' A
#
# COMPACT_ATOMS: atom_id res chain seq x y z
N MET A 1 1.28 15.76 -8.92
CA MET A 1 0.62 14.48 -8.56
C MET A 1 1.45 13.92 -7.41
N ASP A 2 0.91 13.84 -6.20
CA ASP A 2 1.69 13.47 -5.00
C ASP A 2 2.33 12.09 -5.13
N ASN A 3 3.57 11.95 -4.64
CA ASN A 3 4.22 10.67 -4.41
C ASN A 3 3.84 10.20 -3.00
N PRO A 4 3.03 9.14 -2.85
CA PRO A 4 2.61 8.69 -1.53
C PRO A 4 3.79 8.10 -0.75
N ASP A 5 3.77 8.29 0.56
CA ASP A 5 4.57 7.57 1.55
C ASP A 5 3.63 7.11 2.68
N LEU A 6 4.14 6.30 3.61
CA LEU A 6 3.30 5.73 4.66
C LEU A 6 2.74 6.78 5.64
N VAL A 7 3.47 7.87 5.89
CA VAL A 7 2.97 8.98 6.72
C VAL A 7 1.79 9.64 6.01
N LYS A 8 1.93 9.89 4.70
CA LYS A 8 0.84 10.48 3.92
C LYS A 8 -0.38 9.57 3.83
N VAL A 9 -0.17 8.27 3.71
CA VAL A 9 -1.25 7.28 3.70
C VAL A 9 -1.98 7.25 5.04
N GLU A 10 -1.25 7.30 6.15
CA GLU A 10 -1.82 7.39 7.51
C GLU A 10 -2.68 8.66 7.67
N GLU A 11 -2.15 9.83 7.31
CA GLU A 11 -2.92 11.09 7.32
C GLU A 11 -4.22 10.99 6.49
N ARG A 12 -4.16 10.36 5.32
CA ARG A 12 -5.32 10.19 4.43
C ARG A 12 -6.35 9.22 4.99
N ILE A 13 -5.94 8.23 5.77
CA ILE A 13 -6.85 7.35 6.52
C ILE A 13 -7.55 8.16 7.61
N ASP A 14 -6.78 8.87 8.44
CA ASP A 14 -7.31 9.61 9.60
C ASP A 14 -8.29 10.71 9.19
N THR A 15 -8.01 11.37 8.07
CA THR A 15 -8.86 12.42 7.50
C THR A 15 -10.01 11.90 6.65
N LYS A 16 -10.18 10.57 6.53
CA LYS A 16 -11.19 9.92 5.68
C LYS A 16 -11.11 10.37 4.21
N TRP A 17 -9.91 10.67 3.73
CA TRP A 17 -9.68 11.12 2.36
C TRP A 17 -9.99 10.02 1.35
N TYR A 18 -9.69 8.76 1.67
CA TYR A 18 -10.07 7.61 0.86
C TYR A 18 -11.57 7.34 0.99
N THR A 19 -12.33 7.62 -0.06
CA THR A 19 -13.77 7.30 -0.13
C THR A 19 -14.02 5.87 -0.62
N THR A 20 -12.99 5.24 -1.21
CA THR A 20 -13.06 3.85 -1.66
C THR A 20 -11.81 3.09 -1.26
N LEU A 21 -11.95 1.78 -1.01
CA LEU A 21 -10.82 0.89 -0.75
C LEU A 21 -9.81 0.90 -1.90
N SER A 22 -10.27 1.06 -3.15
CA SER A 22 -9.41 1.10 -4.33
C SER A 22 -8.46 2.28 -4.34
N GLN A 23 -8.85 3.46 -3.82
CA GLN A 23 -7.95 4.61 -3.72
C GLN A 23 -6.82 4.34 -2.72
N PHE A 24 -7.14 3.74 -1.57
CA PHE A 24 -6.13 3.33 -0.59
C PHE A 24 -5.17 2.28 -1.16
N ILE A 25 -5.69 1.26 -1.85
CA ILE A 25 -4.87 0.25 -2.52
C ILE A 25 -3.95 0.90 -3.56
N ALA A 26 -4.44 1.85 -4.36
CA ALA A 26 -3.65 2.50 -5.39
C ALA A 26 -2.43 3.26 -4.83
N ASP A 27 -2.59 3.98 -3.71
CA ASP A 27 -1.47 4.67 -3.07
C ASP A 27 -0.46 3.70 -2.46
N MET A 28 -0.92 2.62 -1.82
CA MET A 28 -0.05 1.58 -1.29
C MET A 28 0.76 0.88 -2.39
N THR A 29 0.11 0.48 -3.50
CA THR A 29 0.79 -0.10 -4.67
C THR A 29 1.83 0.86 -5.24
N LYS A 30 1.50 2.16 -5.32
CA LYS A 30 2.43 3.17 -5.82
C LYS A 30 3.67 3.34 -4.93
N ILE A 31 3.55 3.19 -3.61
CA ILE A 31 4.71 3.15 -2.70
C ILE A 31 5.63 1.98 -3.06
N PHE A 32 5.07 0.78 -3.25
CA PHE A 32 5.85 -0.41 -3.59
C PHE A 32 6.52 -0.28 -4.97
N ASP A 33 5.76 0.18 -5.97
CA ASP A 33 6.26 0.37 -7.34
C ASP A 33 7.38 1.40 -7.40
N ASN A 34 7.23 2.54 -6.72
CA ASN A 34 8.27 3.55 -6.65
C ASN A 34 9.51 3.00 -5.95
N CYS A 35 9.33 2.25 -4.84
CA CYS A 35 10.45 1.61 -4.15
C CYS A 35 11.20 0.66 -5.10
N ARG A 36 10.49 -0.17 -5.86
CA ARG A 36 11.10 -1.07 -6.86
C ARG A 36 11.72 -0.36 -8.04
N TYR A 37 11.14 0.75 -8.48
CA TYR A 37 11.61 1.51 -9.63
C TYR A 37 12.94 2.23 -9.35
N TYR A 38 13.07 2.84 -8.17
CA TYR A 38 14.26 3.61 -7.81
C TYR A 38 15.39 2.76 -7.22
N ASN A 39 15.11 1.54 -6.73
CA ASN A 39 16.10 0.72 -6.06
C ASN A 39 16.44 -0.55 -6.86
N PRO A 40 17.71 -0.98 -6.93
CA PRO A 40 18.09 -2.25 -7.57
C PRO A 40 17.45 -3.46 -6.90
N LYS A 41 17.21 -4.53 -7.66
CA LYS A 41 16.54 -5.77 -7.18
C LYS A 41 17.26 -6.42 -5.99
N GLU A 42 18.58 -6.30 -5.94
CA GLU A 42 19.43 -6.89 -4.92
C GLU A 42 19.42 -6.07 -3.61
N SER A 43 18.95 -4.82 -3.68
CA SER A 43 18.93 -3.91 -2.55
C SER A 43 17.99 -4.38 -1.44
N PRO A 44 18.28 -4.07 -0.16
CA PRO A 44 17.38 -4.35 0.94
C PRO A 44 16.02 -3.65 0.75
N PHE A 45 16.00 -2.46 0.14
CA PHE A 45 14.77 -1.68 -0.09
C PHE A 45 13.81 -2.38 -1.06
N TYR A 46 14.33 -2.91 -2.17
CA TYR A 46 13.51 -3.66 -3.12
C TYR A 46 12.90 -4.91 -2.47
N LYS A 47 13.70 -5.66 -1.70
CA LYS A 47 13.22 -6.85 -0.97
C LYS A 47 12.18 -6.51 0.10
N CYS A 48 12.33 -5.35 0.77
CA CYS A 48 11.33 -4.84 1.70
C CYS A 48 10.01 -4.53 0.99
N ALA A 49 10.03 -3.89 -0.20
CA ALA A 49 8.82 -3.62 -0.97
C ALA A 49 8.08 -4.92 -1.34
N GLU A 50 8.80 -5.94 -1.81
CA GLU A 50 8.22 -7.26 -2.13
C GLU A 50 7.56 -7.91 -0.90
N SER A 51 8.28 -7.89 0.23
CA SER A 51 7.80 -8.51 1.48
C SER A 51 6.56 -7.79 2.02
N LEU A 52 6.58 -6.45 1.97
CA LEU A 52 5.49 -5.62 2.46
C LEU A 52 4.26 -5.70 1.55
N GLU A 53 4.43 -5.73 0.23
CA GLU A 53 3.32 -5.92 -0.71
C GLU A 53 2.66 -7.29 -0.54
N ALA A 54 3.45 -8.35 -0.39
CA ALA A 54 2.92 -9.69 -0.13
C ALA A 54 2.10 -9.76 1.17
N PHE A 55 2.55 -9.08 2.23
CA PHE A 55 1.80 -8.94 3.47
C PHE A 55 0.52 -8.12 3.27
N PHE A 56 0.61 -7.00 2.56
CA PHE A 56 -0.51 -6.11 2.26
C PHE A 56 -1.63 -6.83 1.49
N VAL A 57 -1.29 -7.59 0.44
CA VAL A 57 -2.25 -8.37 -0.35
C VAL A 57 -3.01 -9.38 0.52
N GLN A 58 -2.32 -10.06 1.43
CA GLN A 58 -2.96 -10.99 2.37
C GLN A 58 -3.95 -10.26 3.29
N LYS A 59 -3.60 -9.05 3.77
CA LYS A 59 -4.51 -8.24 4.60
C LYS A 59 -5.73 -7.73 3.83
N ILE A 60 -5.56 -7.30 2.58
CA ILE A 60 -6.69 -6.91 1.73
C ILE A 60 -7.62 -8.09 1.45
N LYS A 61 -7.07 -9.27 1.17
CA LYS A 61 -7.86 -10.49 1.00
C LYS A 61 -8.68 -10.81 2.26
N TYR A 62 -8.01 -10.85 3.42
CA TYR A 62 -8.69 -11.09 4.69
C TYR A 62 -9.78 -10.04 4.97
N PHE A 63 -9.50 -8.76 4.73
CA PHE A 63 -10.48 -7.68 4.92
C PHE A 63 -11.73 -7.88 4.05
N ARG A 64 -11.55 -8.21 2.77
CA ARG A 64 -12.68 -8.46 1.86
C ARG A 64 -13.52 -9.66 2.29
N GLU A 65 -12.88 -10.74 2.74
CA GLU A 65 -13.56 -11.97 3.13
C GLU A 65 -14.28 -11.88 4.49
N ASN A 66 -13.85 -10.98 5.40
CA ASN A 66 -14.30 -11.00 6.80
C ASN A 66 -14.97 -9.71 7.28
N LEU A 67 -14.83 -8.60 6.56
CA LEU A 67 -15.23 -7.27 7.07
C LEU A 67 -16.10 -6.46 6.10
N VAL A 68 -16.19 -6.83 4.81
CA VAL A 68 -17.01 -6.10 3.83
C VAL A 68 -18.48 -6.53 3.85
N ASP A 69 -18.77 -7.75 4.32
CA ASP A 69 -20.11 -8.35 4.31
C ASP A 69 -20.76 -8.45 5.71
N LYS A 70 -20.37 -7.56 6.64
CA LYS A 70 -20.98 -7.43 7.98
C LYS A 70 -21.52 -6.04 8.24
#